data_AF-A0A8D0L7X8-F1
#
_entry.id   AF-A0A8D0L7X8-F1
#
_cell.length_a   1.000
_cell.length_b   1.000
_cell.length_c   1.000
_cell.angle_alpha   90.00
_cell.angle_beta   90.00
_cell.angle_gamma   90.00
#
_symmetry.space_group_name_H-M   'P 1'
#
loop_
_entity.id
_entity.type
_entity.pdbx_description
1 polymer ?
#
loop_
_entity_poly.entity_id
_entity_poly.type
_entity_poly.pdbx_seq_one_letter_code
_entity_poly.pdbx_strand_id
1 'polypeptide(L)'
;DRGEEPGLLSLCSLTAGAQFWVFTDTRADPGYPRPISNLGLPAGTVIGAAFVWSHNGKTYLFSGARYWRYDDQVGTVEPGYPKDATLWKGVPAGADDVTGWNDGNTYFFQGLRYWRFTGGSVEADVGYPRSAAQDWMYCQVPTTETPLGGCICSSGVPSLRAAPLIWIGAMGRALLW
;
A
#
# COMPACT_ATOMS: atom_id res chain seq x y z
N ASP A 1 0.31 34.47 20.17
CA ASP A 1 0.33 34.74 18.72
C ASP A 1 1.67 34.45 18.07
N ARG A 2 1.80 33.22 17.55
CA ARG A 2 2.43 32.95 16.27
C ARG A 2 1.90 31.60 15.77
N GLY A 3 0.97 31.72 14.82
CA GLY A 3 0.55 30.77 13.79
C GLY A 3 0.68 29.28 14.11
N GLU A 4 -0.46 28.68 14.43
CA GLU A 4 -0.75 27.32 14.04
C GLU A 4 -0.75 27.28 12.50
N GLU A 5 0.38 26.92 11.90
CA GLU A 5 0.38 26.37 10.54
C GLU A 5 -0.69 25.26 10.51
N PRO A 6 -1.57 25.19 9.50
CA PRO A 6 -2.47 24.04 9.39
C PRO A 6 -1.57 22.84 9.11
N GLY A 7 -1.13 22.20 10.18
CA GLY A 7 -0.36 20.99 10.15
C GLY A 7 -1.11 20.04 9.26
N LEU A 8 -0.41 19.49 8.28
CA LEU A 8 -0.77 18.26 7.62
C LEU A 8 -1.06 17.23 8.73
N LEU A 9 -2.29 17.23 9.24
CA LEU A 9 -2.84 16.10 9.96
C LEU A 9 -2.79 15.00 8.91
N SER A 10 -1.84 14.09 9.08
CA SER A 10 -1.66 12.90 8.25
C SER A 10 -2.97 12.11 8.29
N LEU A 11 -3.87 12.45 7.37
CA LEU A 11 -5.19 11.89 7.28
C LEU A 11 -5.05 10.55 6.58
N CYS A 12 -5.02 9.47 7.35
CA CYS A 12 -4.92 8.13 6.80
C CYS A 12 -6.29 7.66 6.30
N SER A 13 -6.36 7.16 5.08
CA SER A 13 -7.60 6.59 4.53
C SER A 13 -7.48 5.10 4.30
N LEU A 14 -8.50 4.34 4.70
CA LEU A 14 -8.54 2.89 4.53
C LEU A 14 -9.73 2.51 3.65
N THR A 15 -9.53 1.58 2.73
CA THR A 15 -10.61 1.03 1.90
C THR A 15 -10.86 -0.43 2.25
N ALA A 16 -12.12 -0.79 2.48
CA ALA A 16 -12.54 -2.17 2.67
C ALA A 16 -13.88 -2.40 1.94
N GLY A 17 -13.88 -3.32 0.98
CA GLY A 17 -15.02 -3.50 0.08
C GLY A 17 -15.33 -2.22 -0.70
N ALA A 18 -16.60 -1.81 -0.69
CA ALA A 18 -17.09 -0.59 -1.35
C ALA A 18 -17.23 0.61 -0.38
N GLN A 19 -16.50 0.59 0.73
CA GLN A 19 -16.50 1.64 1.74
C GLN A 19 -15.08 2.12 2.06
N PHE A 20 -14.99 3.35 2.57
CA PHE A 20 -13.75 3.90 3.06
C PHE A 20 -13.92 4.58 4.42
N TRP A 21 -12.81 4.67 5.13
CA TRP A 21 -12.65 5.33 6.42
C TRP A 21 -11.58 6.38 6.30
N VAL A 22 -11.71 7.40 7.11
CA VAL A 22 -10.71 8.42 7.32
C VAL A 22 -10.35 8.41 8.80
N PHE A 23 -9.07 8.50 9.09
CA PHE A 23 -8.52 8.44 10.44
C PHE A 23 -7.69 9.67 10.73
N THR A 24 -7.89 10.21 11.92
CA THR A 24 -6.95 11.10 12.59
C THR A 24 -6.21 10.28 13.64
N ASP A 25 -4.88 10.18 13.52
CA ASP A 25 -4.04 9.30 14.30
C ASP A 25 -4.50 7.83 14.26
N THR A 26 -5.10 7.35 15.36
CA THR A 26 -5.58 5.98 15.55
C THR A 26 -7.09 5.87 15.62
N ARG A 27 -7.82 6.98 15.41
CA ARG A 27 -9.27 7.04 15.55
C ARG A 27 -9.93 7.35 14.22
N ALA A 28 -10.95 6.55 13.88
CA ALA A 28 -11.79 6.86 12.73
C ALA A 28 -12.56 8.15 13.00
N ASP A 29 -12.58 9.03 12.01
CA ASP A 29 -13.29 10.29 12.11
C ASP A 29 -14.82 10.07 12.20
N PRO A 30 -15.57 10.94 12.90
CA PRO A 30 -17.01 10.85 12.98
C PRO A 30 -17.68 10.86 11.58
N GLY A 31 -18.64 9.95 11.37
CA GLY A 31 -19.36 9.83 10.10
C GLY A 31 -18.69 8.94 9.06
N TYR A 32 -17.69 8.14 9.46
CA TYR A 32 -17.13 7.03 8.68
C TYR A 32 -17.55 5.67 9.27
N PRO A 33 -17.65 4.59 8.46
CA PRO A 33 -17.35 4.52 7.03
C PRO A 33 -18.32 5.29 6.15
N ARG A 34 -17.84 5.69 4.97
CA ARG A 34 -18.67 6.22 3.88
C ARG A 34 -18.57 5.33 2.65
N PRO A 35 -19.60 5.29 1.78
CA PRO A 35 -19.53 4.54 0.55
C PRO A 35 -18.50 5.17 -0.40
N ILE A 36 -17.82 4.33 -1.17
CA ILE A 36 -16.79 4.77 -2.13
C ILE A 36 -17.36 5.69 -3.21
N SER A 37 -18.68 5.62 -3.46
CA SER A 37 -19.38 6.53 -4.36
C SER A 37 -19.29 7.99 -3.95
N ASN A 38 -19.05 8.28 -2.67
CA ASN A 38 -18.83 9.66 -2.21
C ASN A 38 -17.50 10.24 -2.71
N LEU A 39 -16.57 9.41 -3.21
CA LEU A 39 -15.35 9.85 -3.88
C LEU A 39 -15.58 10.08 -5.40
N GLY A 40 -16.82 9.92 -5.88
CA GLY A 40 -17.16 9.96 -7.30
C GLY A 40 -16.91 8.64 -8.06
N LEU A 41 -16.59 7.56 -7.35
CA LEU A 41 -16.40 6.24 -7.96
C LEU A 41 -17.73 5.54 -8.25
N PRO A 42 -17.82 4.68 -9.28
CA PRO A 42 -19.02 3.86 -9.50
C PRO A 42 -19.32 2.96 -8.29
N ALA A 43 -20.61 2.76 -8.00
CA ALA A 43 -21.03 1.88 -6.92
C ALA A 43 -20.51 0.44 -7.13
N GLY A 44 -20.05 -0.19 -6.05
CA GLY A 44 -19.47 -1.54 -6.10
C GLY A 44 -18.02 -1.61 -6.57
N THR A 45 -17.39 -0.48 -6.90
CA THR A 45 -15.94 -0.44 -7.16
C THR A 45 -15.17 -0.88 -5.92
N VAL A 46 -14.22 -1.79 -6.09
CA VAL A 46 -13.35 -2.29 -5.02
C VAL A 46 -11.93 -1.79 -5.27
N ILE A 47 -11.42 -0.93 -4.39
CA ILE A 47 -10.07 -0.38 -4.48
C ILE A 47 -9.09 -1.36 -3.86
N GLY A 48 -8.10 -1.83 -4.62
CA GLY A 48 -7.04 -2.73 -4.16
C GLY A 48 -5.86 -1.98 -3.53
N ALA A 49 -5.46 -0.87 -4.16
CA ALA A 49 -4.35 -0.04 -3.73
C ALA A 49 -4.65 1.45 -3.95
N ALA A 50 -4.06 2.32 -3.14
CA ALA A 50 -4.20 3.76 -3.25
C ALA A 50 -2.91 4.45 -2.82
N PHE A 51 -2.46 5.47 -3.57
CA PHE A 51 -1.28 6.23 -3.20
C PHE A 51 -1.32 7.66 -3.74
N VAL A 52 -0.59 8.58 -3.10
CA VAL A 52 -0.37 9.93 -3.62
C VAL A 52 0.86 9.92 -4.51
N TRP A 53 0.71 10.33 -5.76
CA TRP A 53 1.84 10.32 -6.69
C TRP A 53 2.69 11.59 -6.55
N SER A 54 3.97 11.42 -6.26
CA SER A 54 4.89 12.53 -5.99
C SER A 54 5.05 13.52 -7.14
N HIS A 55 4.84 13.10 -8.40
CA HIS A 55 4.96 13.97 -9.56
C HIS A 55 3.91 15.11 -9.59
N ASN A 56 2.68 14.87 -9.10
CA ASN A 56 1.61 15.86 -9.18
C ASN A 56 0.73 15.99 -7.93
N GLY A 57 1.02 15.23 -6.87
CA GLY A 57 0.30 15.28 -5.59
C GLY A 57 -1.14 14.78 -5.65
N LYS A 58 -1.59 14.17 -6.75
CA LYS A 58 -2.94 13.59 -6.85
C LYS A 58 -2.95 12.18 -6.27
N THR A 59 -4.09 11.77 -5.73
CA THR A 59 -4.31 10.41 -5.23
C THR A 59 -4.72 9.50 -6.37
N TYR A 60 -4.07 8.35 -6.51
CA TYR A 60 -4.35 7.35 -7.53
C TYR A 60 -4.96 6.11 -6.86
N LEU A 61 -6.16 5.72 -7.30
CA LEU A 61 -6.95 4.62 -6.73
C LEU A 61 -6.98 3.47 -7.74
N PHE A 62 -6.41 2.30 -7.42
CA PHE A 62 -6.35 1.14 -8.31
C PHE A 62 -7.46 0.13 -8.02
N SER A 63 -8.05 -0.40 -9.09
CA SER A 63 -8.92 -1.58 -9.05
C SER A 63 -8.51 -2.52 -10.18
N GLY A 64 -7.82 -3.61 -9.82
CA GLY A 64 -7.27 -4.57 -10.80
C GLY A 64 -6.33 -3.90 -11.80
N ALA A 65 -6.67 -3.98 -13.08
CA ALA A 65 -5.87 -3.43 -14.18
C ALA A 65 -6.19 -1.96 -14.52
N ARG A 66 -6.99 -1.27 -13.69
CA ARG A 66 -7.45 0.09 -13.93
C ARG A 66 -7.21 0.98 -12.74
N TYR A 67 -7.17 2.29 -12.99
CA TYR A 67 -7.02 3.27 -11.92
C TYR A 67 -7.86 4.52 -12.18
N TRP A 68 -8.18 5.23 -11.09
CA TRP A 68 -8.77 6.57 -11.08
C TRP A 68 -7.76 7.56 -10.52
N ARG A 69 -7.83 8.81 -10.97
CA ARG A 69 -7.14 9.92 -10.35
C ARG A 69 -8.14 10.75 -9.56
N TYR A 70 -7.89 10.88 -8.26
CA TYR A 70 -8.67 11.63 -7.31
C TYR A 70 -7.98 12.96 -7.00
N ASP A 71 -8.77 14.02 -7.01
CA ASP A 71 -8.32 15.36 -6.66
C ASP A 71 -8.75 15.68 -5.23
N ASP A 72 -7.80 15.60 -4.30
CA ASP A 72 -8.03 15.87 -2.88
C ASP A 72 -8.54 17.30 -2.60
N GLN A 73 -8.24 18.27 -3.48
CA GLN A 73 -8.72 19.64 -3.33
C GLN A 73 -10.19 19.80 -3.74
N VAL A 74 -10.61 19.06 -4.76
CA VAL A 74 -12.00 19.08 -5.26
C VAL A 74 -12.88 18.07 -4.50
N GLY A 75 -12.28 17.02 -3.96
CA GLY A 75 -12.97 15.97 -3.22
C GLY A 75 -13.64 14.93 -4.12
N THR A 76 -13.15 14.71 -5.33
CA THR A 76 -13.75 13.76 -6.29
C THR A 76 -12.74 13.22 -7.30
N VAL A 77 -13.07 12.09 -7.94
CA VAL A 77 -12.32 11.58 -9.10
C VAL A 77 -12.48 12.49 -10.32
N GLU A 78 -11.40 12.66 -11.07
CA GLU A 78 -11.40 13.49 -12.26
C GLU A 78 -12.19 12.84 -13.42
N PRO A 79 -12.79 13.64 -14.32
CA PRO A 79 -13.42 13.13 -15.54
C PRO A 79 -12.43 12.38 -16.46
N GLY A 80 -12.92 11.38 -17.18
CA GLY A 80 -12.10 10.59 -18.13
C GLY A 80 -11.35 9.41 -17.49
N TYR A 81 -11.73 9.04 -16.27
CA TYR A 81 -11.29 7.84 -15.56
C TYR A 81 -12.44 6.82 -15.43
N PRO A 82 -12.14 5.50 -15.31
CA PRO A 82 -10.81 4.91 -15.13
C PRO A 82 -9.96 4.88 -16.40
N LYS A 83 -8.64 4.79 -16.22
CA LYS A 83 -7.67 4.49 -17.27
C LYS A 83 -7.01 3.14 -17.00
N ASP A 84 -6.47 2.52 -18.06
CA ASP A 84 -5.68 1.30 -17.92
C ASP A 84 -4.37 1.57 -17.20
N ALA A 85 -3.98 0.67 -16.30
CA ALA A 85 -2.77 0.79 -15.48
C ALA A 85 -1.47 0.60 -16.27
N THR A 86 -1.53 0.46 -17.60
CA THR A 86 -0.38 0.31 -18.51
C THR A 86 0.56 1.52 -18.52
N LEU A 87 0.11 2.66 -17.98
CA LEU A 87 0.98 3.80 -17.71
C LEU A 87 2.17 3.41 -16.82
N TRP A 88 1.94 2.55 -15.82
CA TRP A 88 2.93 2.11 -14.84
C TRP A 88 3.70 0.90 -15.37
N LYS A 89 4.82 1.17 -16.05
CA LYS A 89 5.59 0.14 -16.74
C LYS A 89 6.45 -0.68 -15.77
N GLY A 90 6.52 -1.97 -16.04
CA GLY A 90 7.35 -2.93 -15.29
C GLY A 90 6.61 -3.63 -14.15
N VAL A 91 5.44 -3.15 -13.74
CA VAL A 91 4.59 -3.80 -12.73
C VAL A 91 3.46 -4.59 -13.43
N PRO A 92 3.20 -5.85 -13.04
CA PRO A 92 2.07 -6.58 -13.57
C PRO A 92 0.74 -5.93 -13.19
N ALA A 93 -0.29 -6.11 -14.02
CA ALA A 93 -1.62 -5.63 -13.68
C ALA A 93 -2.12 -6.25 -12.36
N GLY A 94 -2.86 -5.46 -11.57
CA GLY A 94 -3.40 -5.90 -10.28
C GLY A 94 -2.35 -5.91 -9.17
N ALA A 95 -1.77 -4.74 -8.88
CA ALA A 95 -0.98 -4.57 -7.67
C ALA A 95 -1.85 -4.81 -6.42
N ASP A 96 -1.29 -5.49 -5.43
CA ASP A 96 -1.94 -5.77 -4.15
C ASP A 96 -1.89 -4.57 -3.22
N ASP A 97 -0.81 -3.77 -3.30
CA ASP A 97 -0.65 -2.51 -2.58
C ASP A 97 0.31 -1.57 -3.32
N VAL A 98 0.21 -0.28 -3.04
CA VAL A 98 1.12 0.75 -3.54
C VAL A 98 1.33 1.79 -2.44
N THR A 99 2.59 2.11 -2.13
CA THR A 99 2.89 3.12 -1.13
C THR A 99 4.00 4.06 -1.58
N GLY A 100 3.91 5.33 -1.17
CA GLY A 100 5.03 6.25 -1.22
C GLY A 100 5.91 6.06 0.02
N TRP A 101 7.20 6.36 -0.08
CA TRP A 101 8.09 6.31 1.07
C TRP A 101 8.79 7.65 1.32
N ASN A 102 9.42 7.79 2.49
CA ASN A 102 10.09 9.02 2.91
C ASN A 102 11.30 9.41 2.05
N ASP A 103 11.77 8.52 1.19
CA ASP A 103 12.83 8.78 0.21
C ASP A 103 12.32 9.38 -1.10
N GLY A 104 11.01 9.64 -1.20
CA GLY A 104 10.35 10.22 -2.37
C GLY A 104 10.03 9.21 -3.48
N ASN A 105 10.28 7.91 -3.26
CA ASN A 105 10.01 6.86 -4.21
C ASN A 105 8.64 6.22 -4.00
N THR A 106 8.13 5.57 -5.03
CA THR A 106 6.88 4.81 -4.98
C THR A 106 7.19 3.32 -5.11
N TYR A 107 6.49 2.51 -4.32
CA TYR A 107 6.68 1.06 -4.22
C TYR A 107 5.38 0.34 -4.52
N PHE A 108 5.37 -0.46 -5.58
CA PHE A 108 4.25 -1.33 -5.93
C PHE A 108 4.52 -2.73 -5.40
N PHE A 109 3.51 -3.36 -4.82
CA PHE A 109 3.60 -4.70 -4.25
C PHE A 109 2.67 -5.67 -4.99
N GLN A 110 3.17 -6.87 -5.22
CA GLN A 110 2.35 -7.99 -5.71
C GLN A 110 2.93 -9.31 -5.20
N GLY A 111 2.14 -10.05 -4.42
CA GLY A 111 2.58 -11.22 -3.68
C GLY A 111 3.80 -10.89 -2.79
N LEU A 112 4.85 -11.71 -2.89
CA LEU A 112 6.09 -11.53 -2.11
C LEU A 112 7.11 -10.58 -2.77
N ARG A 113 6.70 -9.87 -3.83
CA ARG A 113 7.58 -9.05 -4.66
C ARG A 113 7.16 -7.58 -4.61
N TYR A 114 8.14 -6.71 -4.80
CA TYR A 114 7.90 -5.28 -4.93
C TYR A 114 8.75 -4.65 -6.02
N TRP A 115 8.27 -3.53 -6.57
CA TRP A 115 8.93 -2.71 -7.59
C TRP A 115 9.09 -1.29 -7.07
N ARG A 116 10.24 -0.67 -7.34
CA ARG A 116 10.51 0.72 -6.98
C ARG A 116 10.43 1.62 -8.22
N PHE A 117 9.83 2.80 -8.04
CA PHE A 117 9.74 3.87 -9.03
C PHE A 117 10.38 5.11 -8.44
N THR A 118 11.51 5.53 -9.02
CA THR A 118 12.26 6.68 -8.49
C THR A 118 11.64 8.01 -8.89
N GLY A 119 11.50 8.93 -7.92
CA GLY A 119 11.21 10.35 -8.20
C GLY A 119 9.93 10.61 -8.99
N GLY A 120 8.89 9.79 -8.78
CA GLY A 120 7.62 9.92 -9.51
C GLY A 120 7.67 9.40 -10.95
N SER A 121 8.68 8.60 -11.32
CA SER A 121 8.71 7.87 -12.59
C SER A 121 7.45 7.02 -12.79
N VAL A 122 7.11 6.78 -14.06
CA VAL A 122 6.08 5.80 -14.47
C VAL A 122 6.71 4.48 -14.95
N GLU A 123 8.01 4.31 -14.80
CA GLU A 123 8.75 3.09 -15.11
C GLU A 123 9.48 2.58 -13.87
N ALA A 124 9.36 1.28 -13.61
CA ALA A 124 10.07 0.62 -12.53
C ALA A 124 11.59 0.67 -12.77
N ASP A 125 12.34 0.85 -11.70
CA ASP A 125 13.80 0.87 -11.73
C ASP A 125 14.37 -0.48 -12.21
N VAL A 126 15.54 -0.42 -12.84
CA VAL A 126 16.32 -1.62 -13.20
C VAL A 126 16.69 -2.41 -11.94
N GLY A 127 16.59 -3.74 -12.01
CA GLY A 127 16.89 -4.65 -10.89
C GLY A 127 15.69 -5.01 -10.02
N TYR A 128 14.49 -4.56 -10.39
CA TYR A 128 13.22 -4.96 -9.79
C TYR A 128 12.45 -5.95 -10.67
N PRO A 129 11.58 -6.82 -10.09
CA PRO A 129 11.20 -6.85 -8.69
C PRO A 129 12.24 -7.41 -7.73
N ARG A 130 12.13 -7.02 -6.46
CA ARG A 130 12.89 -7.58 -5.32
C ARG A 130 11.96 -8.26 -4.32
N SER A 131 12.54 -8.99 -3.35
CA SER A 131 11.78 -9.73 -2.34
C SER A 131 11.32 -8.81 -1.22
N ALA A 132 10.01 -8.63 -1.08
CA ALA A 132 9.45 -7.84 0.02
C ALA A 132 9.74 -8.48 1.38
N ALA A 133 9.72 -9.82 1.46
CA ALA A 133 10.03 -10.53 2.70
C ALA A 133 11.47 -10.26 3.20
N GLN A 134 12.44 -10.23 2.28
CA GLN A 134 13.84 -10.00 2.65
C GLN A 134 14.10 -8.52 2.94
N ASP A 135 13.63 -7.62 2.07
CA ASP A 135 14.00 -6.21 2.12
C ASP A 135 13.12 -5.38 3.07
N TRP A 136 11.84 -5.74 3.24
CA TRP A 136 10.88 -4.99 4.08
C TRP A 136 10.57 -5.70 5.40
N MET A 137 10.56 -7.03 5.42
CA MET A 137 10.28 -7.82 6.62
C MET A 137 11.55 -8.38 7.28
N TYR A 138 12.73 -8.07 6.74
CA TYR A 138 14.04 -8.49 7.25
C TYR A 138 14.19 -10.01 7.43
N CYS A 139 13.51 -10.80 6.59
CA CYS A 139 13.63 -12.26 6.61
C CYS A 139 15.01 -12.70 6.13
N GLN A 140 15.74 -13.42 6.98
CA GLN A 140 17.04 -13.98 6.63
C GLN A 140 16.89 -15.10 5.60
N VAL A 141 17.65 -15.04 4.51
CA VAL A 141 17.83 -16.17 3.61
C VAL A 141 18.78 -17.14 4.31
N PRO A 142 18.41 -18.41 4.53
CA PRO A 142 19.36 -19.38 5.06
C PRO A 142 20.57 -19.44 4.12
N THR A 143 21.74 -19.02 4.58
CA THR A 143 22.98 -19.16 3.82
C THR A 143 23.31 -20.65 3.77
N THR A 144 23.41 -21.22 2.57
CA THR A 144 23.76 -22.63 2.33
C THR A 144 25.24 -22.95 2.64
N GLU A 145 25.78 -22.36 3.70
CA GLU A 145 27.05 -22.74 4.30
C GLU A 145 26.88 -22.75 5.83
N THR A 146 26.26 -23.81 6.33
CA THR A 146 26.49 -24.25 7.71
C THR A 146 26.68 -25.77 7.64
N PRO A 147 27.89 -26.28 7.92
CA PRO A 147 28.13 -27.72 7.95
C PRO A 147 27.32 -28.33 9.09
N LEU A 148 26.38 -29.21 8.75
CA LEU A 148 25.75 -30.25 9.57
C LEU A 148 25.63 -29.92 11.08
N GLY A 149 24.68 -29.05 11.40
CA GLY A 149 24.13 -28.86 12.74
C GLY A 149 22.68 -28.43 12.61
N GLY A 150 21.82 -29.38 12.26
CA GLY A 150 20.47 -29.10 11.76
C GLY A 150 19.58 -28.33 12.74
N CYS A 151 18.86 -27.35 12.21
CA CYS A 151 17.53 -27.01 12.70
C CYS A 151 16.52 -27.73 11.81
N ILE A 152 16.17 -28.93 12.25
CA ILE A 152 14.96 -29.62 11.81
C ILE A 152 13.81 -28.79 12.39
N CYS A 153 12.84 -28.36 11.57
CA CYS A 153 11.53 -27.97 12.07
C CYS A 153 10.87 -29.22 12.66
N SER A 154 11.27 -29.57 13.87
CA SER A 154 10.65 -30.60 14.68
C SER A 154 9.30 -30.03 15.09
N SER A 155 8.25 -30.79 14.85
CA SER A 155 6.86 -30.57 15.26
C SER A 155 6.65 -30.56 16.78
N GLY A 156 7.63 -30.11 17.56
CA GLY A 156 7.56 -29.95 19.00
C GLY A 156 7.54 -28.48 19.36
N VAL A 157 6.38 -27.97 19.77
CA VAL A 157 6.15 -26.62 20.28
C VAL A 157 7.08 -26.34 21.46
N PRO A 158 8.08 -25.45 21.36
CA PRO A 158 8.73 -24.86 22.52
C PRO A 158 7.92 -23.63 22.89
N SER A 159 7.55 -23.52 24.16
CA SER A 159 6.68 -22.49 24.73
C SER A 159 6.87 -21.12 24.08
N LEU A 160 5.88 -20.70 23.28
CA LEU A 160 5.66 -19.32 22.93
C LEU A 160 5.45 -18.58 24.26
N ARG A 161 6.47 -17.85 24.74
CA ARG A 161 6.18 -16.66 25.54
C ARG A 161 5.29 -15.82 24.64
N ALA A 162 4.07 -15.58 25.10
CA ALA A 162 3.01 -14.94 24.34
C ALA A 162 3.53 -13.65 23.68
N ALA A 163 3.95 -13.77 22.43
CA ALA A 163 3.99 -12.66 21.52
C ALA A 163 2.52 -12.32 21.27
N PRO A 164 2.11 -11.05 21.40
CA PRO A 164 0.76 -10.65 21.03
C PRO A 164 0.54 -11.11 19.59
N LEU A 165 -0.61 -11.74 19.37
CA LEU A 165 -1.04 -12.36 18.11
C LEU A 165 -0.76 -11.45 16.91
N ILE A 166 0.39 -11.65 16.25
CA ILE A 166 0.62 -11.12 14.91
C ILE A 166 0.04 -12.17 13.98
N TRP A 167 -1.17 -11.87 13.50
CA TRP A 167 -1.91 -12.65 12.55
C TRP A 167 -1.07 -12.93 11.31
N ILE A 168 -0.69 -14.18 11.12
CA ILE A 168 -0.38 -14.74 9.81
C ILE A 168 -1.72 -14.78 9.06
N GLY A 169 -2.01 -13.71 8.34
CA GLY A 169 -3.23 -13.55 7.57
C GLY A 169 -3.28 -12.15 6.98
N ALA A 170 -3.26 -12.10 5.64
CA ALA A 170 -3.38 -10.91 4.81
C ALA A 170 -2.11 -10.05 4.64
N MET A 171 -1.28 -10.40 3.65
CA MET A 171 -0.75 -9.37 2.72
C MET A 171 -1.93 -8.81 1.91
N GLY A 172 -2.91 -8.22 2.59
CA GLY A 172 -4.17 -7.83 2.03
C GLY A 172 -4.63 -6.59 2.75
N ARG A 173 -4.42 -5.46 2.08
CA ARG A 173 -4.89 -4.11 2.39
C ARG A 173 -4.28 -3.48 3.64
N ALA A 174 -3.64 -2.35 3.36
CA ALA A 174 -3.28 -1.29 4.28
C ALA A 174 -1.97 -1.48 5.04
N LEU A 175 -0.88 -1.09 4.38
CA LEU A 175 0.20 -0.40 5.08
C LEU A 175 0.38 0.99 4.45
N LEU A 176 -0.45 1.93 4.93
CA LEU A 176 -0.18 3.36 4.82
C LEU A 176 0.51 3.79 6.11
N TRP A 177 1.80 4.08 6.01
CA TRP A 177 2.62 4.80 7.00
C TRP A 177 3.43 5.85 6.26
#